data_AF-A0A8H7FWR2-F1
#
_entry.id   AF-A0A8H7FWR2-F1
#
_cell.length_a   1.000
_cell.length_b   1.000
_cell.length_c   1.000
_cell.angle_alpha   90.00
_cell.angle_beta   90.00
_cell.angle_gamma   90.00
#
_symmetry.space_group_name_H-M   'P 1'
#
loop_
_entity.id
_entity.type
_entity.pdbx_description
1 polymer ?
#
loop_
_entity_poly.entity_id
_entity_poly.type
_entity_poly.pdbx_seq_one_letter_code
_entity_poly.pdbx_strand_id
1 'polypeptide(L)'
;MSSTKERELKERKAASQRRYYQRNKTREQAKARIRANNKRSQTKLLAGRLEGIQSTSPSSPLCLASEALEHSPPNLLTLSPHPADGSPSPSCFPDAPSSPSILDSPRQSTRGVSPSSTETSNISLVLPATRSISSTSRSVSPSSTQTFSRPSSSEAVEASILGVPDEILIWWPTWSARRRLSSLRRWILDVEWKEGAFDTWNTRLMSEWAGHRYKSPRDVKEWSDGYTQKVGIGRLILQYLGRVMDGQLQGGSGTCELTLQEECRDLSLQIHQLSTPVSSAVAGLEVGLKWMQL
;
A
#
# COMPACT_ATOMS: atom_id res chain seq x y z
N MET A 1 15.04 57.53 1.80
CA MET A 1 15.04 56.37 0.86
C MET A 1 14.56 55.04 1.48
N SER A 2 13.78 55.03 2.56
CA SER A 2 13.28 53.78 3.20
C SER A 2 11.98 53.26 2.58
N SER A 3 11.03 54.14 2.26
CA SER A 3 9.66 53.82 1.83
C SER A 3 9.57 52.87 0.63
N THR A 4 10.43 53.03 -0.39
CA THR A 4 10.41 52.19 -1.59
C THR A 4 10.74 50.72 -1.29
N LYS A 5 11.74 50.45 -0.45
CA LYS A 5 12.12 49.09 -0.04
C LYS A 5 11.01 48.39 0.75
N GLU A 6 10.27 49.13 1.56
CA GLU A 6 9.14 48.59 2.32
C GLU A 6 7.96 48.20 1.41
N ARG A 7 7.65 49.05 0.42
CA ARG A 7 6.61 48.77 -0.59
C ARG A 7 6.94 47.51 -1.40
N GLU A 8 8.19 47.37 -1.85
CA GLU A 8 8.65 46.20 -2.59
C GLU A 8 8.57 44.91 -1.74
N LEU A 9 8.94 44.98 -0.46
CA LEU A 9 8.88 43.83 0.45
C LEU A 9 7.42 43.41 0.75
N LYS A 10 6.51 44.37 0.86
CA LYS A 10 5.05 44.13 0.96
C LYS A 10 4.51 43.45 -0.31
N GLU A 11 4.93 43.91 -1.49
CA GLU A 11 4.52 43.33 -2.77
C GLU A 11 5.06 41.90 -2.96
N ARG A 12 6.33 41.65 -2.66
CA ARG A 12 6.94 40.31 -2.68
C ARG A 12 6.20 39.33 -1.75
N LYS A 13 5.80 39.77 -0.55
CA LYS A 13 4.98 38.97 0.39
C LYS A 13 3.61 38.66 -0.19
N ALA A 14 2.90 39.66 -0.73
CA ALA A 14 1.59 39.47 -1.36
C ALA A 14 1.66 38.52 -2.57
N ALA A 15 2.67 38.64 -3.42
CA ALA A 15 2.88 37.76 -4.57
C ALA A 15 3.17 36.31 -4.14
N SER A 16 3.99 36.09 -3.11
CA SER A 16 4.23 34.77 -2.51
C SER A 16 2.92 34.15 -1.99
N GLN A 17 2.12 34.93 -1.25
CA GLN A 17 0.86 34.47 -0.68
C GLN A 17 -0.17 34.10 -1.77
N ARG A 18 -0.27 34.88 -2.86
CA ARG A 18 -1.08 34.53 -4.04
C ARG A 18 -0.64 33.19 -4.65
N ARG A 19 0.67 32.98 -4.86
CA ARG A 19 1.22 31.71 -5.37
C ARG A 19 0.92 30.53 -4.45
N TYR A 20 1.00 30.72 -3.13
CA TYR A 20 0.63 29.71 -2.14
C TYR A 20 -0.84 29.29 -2.25
N TYR A 21 -1.77 30.25 -2.23
CA TYR A 21 -3.20 29.96 -2.37
C TYR A 21 -3.54 29.30 -3.71
N GLN A 22 -2.89 29.71 -4.81
CA GLN A 22 -3.10 29.11 -6.12
C GLN A 22 -2.64 27.65 -6.17
N ARG A 23 -1.46 27.33 -5.62
CA ARG A 23 -0.96 25.94 -5.48
C ARG A 23 -1.84 25.10 -4.54
N ASN A 24 -2.33 25.67 -3.45
CA ASN A 24 -3.19 24.93 -2.52
C ASN A 24 -4.57 24.64 -3.14
N LYS A 25 -5.14 25.61 -3.87
CA LYS A 25 -6.41 25.45 -4.60
C LYS A 25 -6.34 24.33 -5.65
N THR A 26 -5.26 24.27 -6.44
CA THR A 26 -5.09 23.17 -7.42
C THR A 26 -4.88 21.82 -6.73
N ARG A 27 -4.15 21.77 -5.60
CA ARG A 27 -3.96 20.55 -4.81
C ARG A 27 -5.27 20.02 -4.23
N GLU A 28 -6.13 20.88 -3.68
CA GLU A 28 -7.45 20.48 -3.16
C GLU A 28 -8.42 20.07 -4.29
N GLN A 29 -8.40 20.76 -5.43
CA GLN A 29 -9.16 20.33 -6.62
C GLN A 29 -8.70 18.95 -7.13
N ALA A 30 -7.39 18.66 -7.13
CA ALA A 30 -6.87 17.35 -7.49
C ALA A 30 -7.35 16.25 -6.51
N LYS A 31 -7.27 16.50 -5.19
CA LYS A 31 -7.84 15.60 -4.17
C LYS A 31 -9.35 15.37 -4.36
N ALA A 32 -10.11 16.42 -4.71
CA ALA A 32 -11.54 16.30 -4.98
C ALA A 32 -11.81 15.41 -6.20
N ARG A 33 -11.05 15.56 -7.29
CA ARG A 33 -11.14 14.68 -8.48
C ARG A 33 -10.84 13.22 -8.15
N ILE A 34 -9.80 12.94 -7.36
CA ILE A 34 -9.46 11.57 -6.92
C ILE A 34 -10.60 10.97 -6.09
N ARG A 35 -11.13 11.71 -5.10
CA ARG A 35 -12.28 11.25 -4.29
C ARG A 35 -13.52 10.96 -5.14
N ALA A 36 -13.82 11.83 -6.11
CA ALA A 36 -14.95 11.64 -7.03
C ALA A 36 -14.76 10.40 -7.93
N ASN A 37 -13.54 10.16 -8.43
CA ASN A 37 -13.22 8.99 -9.24
C ASN A 37 -13.33 7.69 -8.43
N ASN A 38 -12.74 7.64 -7.23
CA ASN A 38 -12.82 6.49 -6.35
C ASN A 38 -14.28 6.15 -5.99
N LYS A 39 -15.12 7.15 -5.71
CA LYS A 39 -16.55 6.96 -5.48
C LYS A 39 -17.26 6.35 -6.70
N ARG A 40 -16.97 6.84 -7.92
CA ARG A 40 -17.52 6.29 -9.17
C ARG A 40 -17.11 4.82 -9.38
N SER A 41 -15.84 4.48 -9.14
CA SER A 41 -15.36 3.09 -9.26
C SER A 41 -16.03 2.17 -8.23
N GLN A 42 -16.21 2.63 -6.99
CA GLN A 42 -16.91 1.87 -5.95
C GLN A 42 -18.39 1.64 -6.31
N THR A 43 -19.09 2.66 -6.84
CA THR A 43 -20.48 2.51 -7.29
C THR A 43 -20.60 1.51 -8.44
N LYS A 44 -19.65 1.49 -9.40
CA LYS A 44 -19.65 0.51 -10.49
C LYS A 44 -19.49 -0.93 -9.98
N LEU A 45 -18.63 -1.17 -9.00
CA LEU A 45 -18.44 -2.50 -8.40
C LEU A 45 -19.70 -3.01 -7.67
N LEU A 46 -20.46 -2.10 -7.04
CA LEU A 46 -21.72 -2.46 -6.38
C LEU A 46 -22.86 -2.69 -7.40
N ALA A 47 -22.96 -1.85 -8.43
CA ALA A 47 -24.00 -1.98 -9.46
C ALA A 47 -23.84 -3.27 -10.29
N GLY A 48 -22.62 -3.61 -10.71
CA GLY A 48 -22.35 -4.82 -11.50
C GLY A 48 -22.62 -6.15 -10.77
N ARG A 49 -22.91 -6.12 -9.46
CA ARG A 49 -23.27 -7.32 -8.68
C ARG A 49 -24.75 -7.69 -8.78
N LEU A 50 -25.62 -6.79 -9.25
CA LEU A 50 -27.08 -6.99 -9.25
C LEU A 50 -27.67 -7.43 -10.60
N GLU A 51 -26.97 -7.25 -11.72
CA GLU A 51 -27.49 -7.61 -13.06
C GLU A 51 -27.13 -9.06 -13.49
N GLY A 52 -26.43 -9.82 -12.64
CA GLY A 52 -25.90 -11.16 -12.95
C GLY A 52 -26.86 -12.34 -12.75
N ILE A 53 -28.13 -12.12 -12.37
CA ILE A 53 -29.12 -13.19 -12.12
C ILE A 53 -30.25 -13.14 -13.17
N GLN A 54 -29.89 -13.18 -14.45
CA GLN A 54 -30.85 -13.63 -15.47
C GLN A 54 -30.84 -15.16 -15.51
N SER A 55 -31.86 -15.75 -14.90
CA SER A 55 -32.07 -17.19 -14.82
C SER A 55 -32.41 -17.76 -16.21
N THR A 56 -31.42 -18.29 -16.92
CA THR A 56 -31.62 -19.07 -18.16
C THR A 56 -32.05 -20.50 -17.83
N SER A 57 -33.35 -20.71 -17.60
CA SER A 57 -33.97 -22.04 -17.54
C SER A 57 -34.68 -22.35 -18.87
N PRO A 58 -34.20 -23.32 -19.68
CA PRO A 58 -34.88 -23.74 -20.89
C PRO A 58 -35.70 -25.03 -20.65
N SER A 59 -37.00 -24.89 -20.42
CA SER A 59 -37.93 -26.05 -20.43
C SER A 59 -39.32 -25.66 -20.92
N SER A 60 -39.71 -26.34 -22.00
CA SER A 60 -40.89 -26.20 -22.88
C SER A 60 -42.28 -26.04 -22.24
N PRO A 61 -43.30 -25.59 -23.02
CA PRO A 61 -44.63 -25.23 -22.51
C PRO A 61 -45.61 -26.41 -22.48
N LEU A 62 -46.70 -26.28 -21.69
CA LEU A 62 -48.05 -26.74 -22.05
C LEU A 62 -49.14 -26.20 -21.08
N CYS A 63 -50.15 -25.56 -21.66
CA CYS A 63 -51.57 -25.49 -21.26
C CYS A 63 -52.05 -26.02 -19.88
N LEU A 64 -52.72 -25.18 -19.07
CA LEU A 64 -54.20 -25.03 -19.02
C LEU A 64 -54.69 -23.97 -17.99
N ALA A 65 -56.00 -23.68 -18.01
CA ALA A 65 -56.66 -22.53 -17.38
C ALA A 65 -56.99 -22.68 -15.87
N SER A 66 -57.18 -21.52 -15.21
CA SER A 66 -58.24 -21.14 -14.23
C SER A 66 -57.80 -19.84 -13.54
N GLU A 67 -58.40 -18.68 -13.86
CA GLU A 67 -59.60 -18.10 -13.23
C GLU A 67 -59.42 -17.48 -11.83
N ALA A 68 -59.81 -16.20 -11.74
CA ALA A 68 -60.26 -15.44 -10.57
C ALA A 68 -59.38 -15.38 -9.30
N LEU A 69 -58.83 -14.20 -9.00
CA LEU A 69 -59.57 -13.18 -8.20
C LEU A 69 -58.92 -11.79 -8.32
N GLU A 70 -59.72 -10.74 -8.20
CA GLU A 70 -59.24 -9.35 -8.12
C GLU A 70 -58.49 -9.06 -6.81
N HIS A 71 -57.62 -8.04 -6.80
CA HIS A 71 -57.68 -6.90 -5.86
C HIS A 71 -56.65 -5.82 -6.24
N SER A 72 -57.11 -4.62 -6.60
CA SER A 72 -56.27 -3.45 -6.89
C SER A 72 -55.72 -2.77 -5.64
N PRO A 73 -54.53 -2.15 -5.74
CA PRO A 73 -54.24 -0.89 -5.06
C PRO A 73 -53.89 0.24 -6.07
N PRO A 74 -54.02 1.52 -5.67
CA PRO A 74 -54.23 2.62 -6.62
C PRO A 74 -52.97 3.27 -7.20
N ASN A 75 -53.15 3.86 -8.39
CA ASN A 75 -52.20 4.79 -9.01
C ASN A 75 -51.88 5.98 -8.09
N LEU A 76 -50.60 6.28 -7.91
CA LEU A 76 -50.14 7.61 -7.47
C LEU A 76 -49.25 8.25 -8.55
N LEU A 77 -49.87 9.18 -9.27
CA LEU A 77 -49.22 10.07 -10.22
C LEU A 77 -48.11 10.86 -9.50
N THR A 78 -46.85 10.69 -9.92
CA THR A 78 -45.76 11.60 -9.53
C THR A 78 -45.32 12.37 -10.77
N LEU A 79 -45.63 13.66 -10.78
CA LEU A 79 -45.39 14.58 -11.88
C LEU A 79 -43.88 14.88 -12.02
N SER A 80 -43.35 14.72 -13.24
CA SER A 80 -42.03 15.26 -13.61
C SER A 80 -42.10 16.78 -13.78
N PRO A 81 -41.24 17.57 -13.10
CA PRO A 81 -41.04 18.97 -13.43
C PRO A 81 -39.93 19.09 -14.48
N HIS A 82 -40.32 19.47 -15.70
CA HIS A 82 -39.40 20.07 -16.68
C HIS A 82 -39.06 21.50 -16.25
N PRO A 83 -37.80 21.92 -16.41
CA PRO A 83 -37.51 23.10 -17.21
C PRO A 83 -36.52 22.72 -18.33
N ALA A 84 -36.71 23.11 -19.59
CA ALA A 84 -36.83 24.45 -20.15
C ALA A 84 -35.47 25.16 -20.27
N ASP A 85 -35.00 25.20 -21.52
CA ASP A 85 -34.10 26.14 -22.20
C ASP A 85 -33.05 26.95 -21.42
N GLY A 86 -31.83 26.96 -21.98
CA GLY A 86 -31.20 28.25 -22.24
C GLY A 86 -29.67 28.30 -22.29
N SER A 87 -29.18 28.86 -23.40
CA SER A 87 -27.97 29.69 -23.46
C SER A 87 -26.58 29.00 -23.47
N PRO A 88 -25.54 29.67 -23.99
CA PRO A 88 -25.07 29.27 -25.31
C PRO A 88 -23.56 29.01 -25.40
N SER A 89 -23.13 28.43 -26.52
CA SER A 89 -21.73 28.30 -26.90
C SER A 89 -21.09 29.67 -27.16
N PRO A 90 -19.94 30.01 -26.53
CA PRO A 90 -19.00 30.97 -27.07
C PRO A 90 -17.95 30.24 -27.90
N SER A 91 -17.82 30.65 -29.16
CA SER A 91 -16.71 30.28 -30.02
C SER A 91 -15.47 31.14 -29.75
N CYS A 92 -14.36 30.73 -30.38
CA CYS A 92 -13.29 31.59 -30.90
C CYS A 92 -12.14 32.11 -30.00
N PHE A 93 -10.94 31.82 -30.51
CA PHE A 93 -9.65 32.54 -30.40
C PHE A 93 -8.81 32.48 -29.11
N PRO A 94 -7.47 32.68 -29.20
CA PRO A 94 -6.57 32.38 -30.32
C PRO A 94 -5.29 31.62 -29.89
N ASP A 95 -4.40 31.40 -30.87
CA ASP A 95 -3.04 30.88 -30.73
C ASP A 95 -2.09 31.69 -29.81
N ALA A 96 -0.96 31.03 -29.52
CA ALA A 96 0.35 31.58 -29.16
C ALA A 96 0.64 31.89 -27.66
N PRO A 97 1.93 32.02 -27.26
CA PRO A 97 3.16 31.52 -27.88
C PRO A 97 3.99 30.59 -26.95
N SER A 98 5.06 30.04 -27.52
CA SER A 98 6.17 29.38 -26.80
C SER A 98 6.70 30.21 -25.62
N SER A 99 7.18 29.53 -24.56
CA SER A 99 7.93 30.17 -23.47
C SER A 99 9.22 29.40 -23.14
N PRO A 100 10.31 30.08 -22.72
CA PRO A 100 11.67 29.60 -22.91
C PRO A 100 12.29 28.87 -21.71
N SER A 101 13.39 28.17 -21.97
CA SER A 101 14.26 27.53 -20.99
C SER A 101 15.16 28.54 -20.26
N ILE A 102 14.93 28.76 -18.97
CA ILE A 102 15.84 29.41 -17.99
C ILE A 102 15.54 28.72 -16.65
N LEU A 103 16.37 27.86 -16.05
CA LEU A 103 17.79 27.97 -15.69
C LEU A 103 18.12 29.15 -14.77
N ASP A 104 17.66 29.11 -13.52
CA ASP A 104 18.56 29.38 -12.38
C ASP A 104 18.00 28.89 -11.04
N SER A 105 18.87 28.44 -10.13
CA SER A 105 18.51 28.00 -8.78
C SER A 105 19.40 28.67 -7.74
N PRO A 106 18.93 29.71 -7.04
CA PRO A 106 19.72 30.35 -5.99
C PRO A 106 19.79 29.45 -4.74
N ARG A 107 21.02 29.05 -4.38
CA ARG A 107 21.37 28.49 -3.06
C ARG A 107 20.67 29.25 -1.93
N GLN A 108 19.86 28.57 -1.13
CA GLN A 108 19.48 29.10 0.18
C GLN A 108 20.44 28.60 1.25
N SER A 109 21.30 29.52 1.68
CA SER A 109 22.17 29.36 2.84
C SER A 109 21.44 29.81 4.11
N THR A 110 22.03 29.44 5.25
CA THR A 110 21.93 30.03 6.59
C THR A 110 20.96 29.43 7.62
N ARG A 111 21.61 29.12 8.76
CA ARG A 111 21.20 29.33 10.16
C ARG A 111 20.14 28.41 10.76
N GLY A 112 20.65 27.46 11.54
CA GLY A 112 19.93 26.97 12.72
C GLY A 112 19.77 28.07 13.78
N VAL A 113 18.76 27.90 14.62
CA VAL A 113 18.48 28.71 15.82
C VAL A 113 18.19 27.73 16.95
N SER A 114 19.02 27.76 17.99
CA SER A 114 18.78 27.05 19.24
C SER A 114 17.85 27.86 20.14
N PRO A 115 17.01 27.20 20.97
CA PRO A 115 16.51 27.78 22.20
C PRO A 115 16.97 26.97 23.44
N SER A 116 17.98 27.54 24.12
CA SER A 116 18.06 27.70 25.58
C SER A 116 17.00 27.00 26.46
N SER A 117 17.42 25.91 27.12
CA SER A 117 17.32 25.65 28.57
C SER A 117 16.14 26.18 29.41
N THR A 118 15.31 25.22 29.86
CA THR A 118 14.63 25.11 31.18
C THR A 118 14.11 23.65 31.27
N GLU A 119 14.17 22.89 32.37
CA GLU A 119 14.65 23.12 33.76
C GLU A 119 15.54 21.95 34.24
N THR A 120 16.07 22.00 35.48
CA THR A 120 16.83 20.91 36.13
C THR A 120 16.03 20.20 37.22
N SER A 121 15.59 18.97 36.96
CA SER A 121 15.11 18.04 38.01
C SER A 121 16.24 17.11 38.44
N ASN A 122 16.76 17.30 39.65
CA ASN A 122 17.76 16.42 40.26
C ASN A 122 17.16 15.04 40.56
N ILE A 123 17.49 14.03 39.75
CA ILE A 123 17.31 12.62 40.08
C ILE A 123 18.69 12.00 40.20
N SER A 124 19.11 11.72 41.44
CA SER A 124 20.40 11.11 41.72
C SER A 124 20.37 9.61 41.36
N LEU A 125 20.84 9.29 40.16
CA LEU A 125 21.02 7.92 39.69
C LEU A 125 22.48 7.50 39.87
N VAL A 126 22.70 6.60 40.83
CA VAL A 126 24.00 5.97 41.07
C VAL A 126 24.34 5.06 39.88
N LEU A 127 25.28 5.52 39.05
CA LEU A 127 25.80 4.75 37.91
C LEU A 127 26.81 3.69 38.39
N PRO A 128 26.67 2.41 38.02
CA PRO A 128 27.72 1.42 38.21
C PRO A 128 28.91 1.70 37.28
N ALA A 129 30.11 1.41 37.76
CA ALA A 129 31.35 1.74 37.08
C ALA A 129 31.44 1.16 35.66
N THR A 130 31.70 2.02 34.67
CA THR A 130 31.95 1.65 33.28
C THR A 130 33.28 0.91 33.16
N ARG A 131 33.20 -0.42 32.97
CA ARG A 131 34.37 -1.25 32.70
C ARG A 131 34.92 -0.87 31.31
N SER A 132 36.14 -0.34 31.27
CA SER A 132 36.78 0.11 30.03
C SER A 132 36.92 -1.05 29.03
N ILE A 133 36.12 -1.02 27.96
CA ILE A 133 36.14 -2.04 26.91
C ILE A 133 37.17 -1.61 25.86
N SER A 134 38.30 -2.32 25.81
CA SER A 134 39.36 -2.04 24.84
C SER A 134 38.84 -2.18 23.41
N SER A 135 38.96 -1.11 22.62
CA SER A 135 38.51 -1.03 21.24
C SER A 135 39.31 -1.98 20.34
N THR A 136 38.91 -3.25 20.32
CA THR A 136 39.49 -4.24 19.41
C THR A 136 39.00 -3.95 18.01
N SER A 137 39.81 -3.23 17.24
CA SER A 137 39.63 -2.96 15.81
C SER A 137 39.75 -4.26 14.99
N ARG A 138 38.73 -5.12 15.08
CA ARG A 138 38.56 -6.22 14.14
C ARG A 138 38.39 -5.62 12.75
N SER A 139 39.42 -5.79 11.92
CA SER A 139 39.32 -5.68 10.48
C SER A 139 38.23 -6.64 10.00
N VAL A 140 37.04 -6.11 9.74
CA VAL A 140 35.95 -6.89 9.15
C VAL A 140 36.30 -7.04 7.68
N SER A 141 36.92 -8.17 7.33
CA SER A 141 37.08 -8.57 5.93
C SER A 141 35.70 -8.51 5.25
N PRO A 142 35.57 -7.92 4.06
CA PRO A 142 34.29 -7.82 3.37
C PRO A 142 33.76 -9.24 3.13
N SER A 143 32.77 -9.62 3.94
CA SER A 143 32.27 -10.98 3.98
C SER A 143 31.56 -11.26 2.67
N SER A 144 32.12 -12.20 1.91
CA SER A 144 31.48 -12.99 0.86
C SER A 144 30.21 -12.37 0.28
N THR A 145 30.34 -11.71 -0.87
CA THR A 145 29.20 -11.40 -1.74
C THR A 145 28.36 -12.67 -1.88
N GLN A 146 27.23 -12.74 -1.18
CA GLN A 146 26.29 -13.83 -1.36
C GLN A 146 25.65 -13.61 -2.73
N THR A 147 26.24 -14.27 -3.71
CA THR A 147 25.67 -14.45 -5.04
C THR A 147 24.41 -15.30 -4.83
N PHE A 148 23.31 -14.64 -4.44
CA PHE A 148 21.99 -15.25 -4.35
C PHE A 148 21.66 -15.82 -5.71
N SER A 149 21.88 -17.12 -5.81
CA SER A 149 21.69 -17.88 -7.02
C SER A 149 20.22 -17.80 -7.39
N ARG A 150 19.94 -17.83 -8.70
CA ARG A 150 18.58 -17.99 -9.22
C ARG A 150 17.88 -19.10 -8.42
N PRO A 151 16.64 -18.90 -7.94
CA PRO A 151 15.92 -19.91 -7.17
C PRO A 151 16.00 -21.26 -7.88
N SER A 152 16.38 -22.30 -7.14
CA SER A 152 16.48 -23.66 -7.67
C SER A 152 15.12 -24.08 -8.24
N SER A 153 15.08 -24.97 -9.25
CA SER A 153 13.80 -25.35 -9.86
C SER A 153 12.84 -26.03 -8.86
N SER A 154 13.35 -26.54 -7.73
CA SER A 154 12.54 -27.00 -6.60
C SER A 154 11.78 -25.85 -5.90
N GLU A 155 12.43 -24.71 -5.66
CA GLU A 155 11.79 -23.54 -5.04
C GLU A 155 10.68 -22.96 -5.92
N ALA A 156 10.81 -23.05 -7.25
CA ALA A 156 9.79 -22.60 -8.18
C ALA A 156 8.50 -23.43 -8.07
N VAL A 157 8.61 -24.75 -7.88
CA VAL A 157 7.46 -25.64 -7.68
C VAL A 157 6.79 -25.37 -6.32
N GLU A 158 7.58 -25.20 -5.27
CA GLU A 158 7.09 -24.87 -3.93
C GLU A 158 6.38 -23.50 -3.89
N ALA A 159 6.91 -22.51 -4.60
CA ALA A 159 6.30 -21.18 -4.75
C ALA A 159 4.93 -21.23 -5.45
N SER A 160 4.76 -22.07 -6.49
CA SER A 160 3.45 -22.27 -7.12
C SER A 160 2.46 -22.97 -6.19
N ILE A 161 2.90 -23.94 -5.38
CA ILE A 161 2.06 -24.61 -4.36
C ILE A 161 1.62 -23.63 -3.27
N LEU A 162 2.49 -22.70 -2.89
CA LEU A 162 2.21 -21.63 -1.93
C LEU A 162 1.49 -20.42 -2.56
N GLY A 163 1.02 -20.52 -3.81
CA GLY A 163 0.17 -19.52 -4.44
C GLY A 163 0.85 -18.17 -4.71
N VAL A 164 2.17 -18.16 -4.94
CA VAL A 164 2.86 -16.97 -5.45
C VAL A 164 2.31 -16.62 -6.83
N PRO A 165 1.87 -15.38 -7.09
CA PRO A 165 1.38 -14.98 -8.41
C PRO A 165 2.41 -15.20 -9.52
N ASP A 166 2.00 -15.82 -10.63
CA ASP A 166 2.87 -16.08 -11.79
C ASP A 166 3.57 -14.83 -12.32
N GLU A 167 2.90 -13.66 -12.22
CA GLU A 167 3.49 -12.37 -12.58
C GLU A 167 4.78 -12.09 -11.82
N ILE A 168 4.84 -12.44 -10.53
CA ILE A 168 6.02 -12.31 -9.68
C ILE A 168 7.07 -13.33 -10.14
N LEU A 169 6.70 -14.60 -10.30
CA LEU A 169 7.67 -15.65 -10.69
C LEU A 169 8.35 -15.37 -12.05
N ILE A 170 7.59 -14.92 -13.04
CA ILE A 170 8.06 -14.71 -14.41
C ILE A 170 8.81 -13.38 -14.55
N TRP A 171 8.26 -12.28 -14.03
CA TRP A 171 8.74 -10.93 -14.35
C TRP A 171 9.56 -10.26 -13.24
N TRP A 172 9.71 -10.87 -12.06
CA TRP A 172 10.53 -10.31 -10.97
C TRP A 172 11.92 -9.83 -11.41
N PRO A 173 12.71 -10.58 -12.20
CA PRO A 173 14.05 -10.15 -12.60
C PRO A 173 14.03 -8.83 -13.40
N THR A 174 13.01 -8.61 -14.25
CA THR A 174 12.92 -7.45 -15.14
C THR A 174 12.27 -6.22 -14.51
N TRP A 175 11.72 -6.34 -13.30
CA TRP A 175 11.06 -5.24 -12.60
C TRP A 175 12.04 -4.37 -11.80
N SER A 176 11.82 -3.05 -11.82
CA SER A 176 12.45 -2.11 -10.89
C SER A 176 11.96 -2.33 -9.44
N ALA A 177 12.73 -1.92 -8.43
CA ALA A 177 12.34 -2.10 -7.03
C ALA A 177 10.97 -1.45 -6.70
N ARG A 178 10.68 -0.26 -7.23
CA ARG A 178 9.36 0.39 -7.11
C ARG A 178 8.22 -0.50 -7.63
N ARG A 179 8.43 -1.19 -8.76
CA ARG A 179 7.45 -2.11 -9.36
C ARG A 179 7.35 -3.42 -8.55
N ARG A 180 8.48 -4.03 -8.17
CA ARG A 180 8.53 -5.20 -7.27
C ARG A 180 7.74 -4.94 -5.98
N LEU A 181 8.02 -3.84 -5.30
CA LEU A 181 7.36 -3.45 -4.06
C LEU A 181 5.85 -3.18 -4.24
N SER A 182 5.45 -2.62 -5.37
CA SER A 182 4.03 -2.41 -5.71
C SER A 182 3.30 -3.73 -5.95
N SER A 183 3.93 -4.67 -6.65
CA SER A 183 3.39 -6.03 -6.84
C SER A 183 3.32 -6.81 -5.52
N LEU A 184 4.35 -6.69 -4.65
CA LEU A 184 4.32 -7.30 -3.31
C LEU A 184 3.18 -6.73 -2.45
N ARG A 185 2.95 -5.41 -2.46
CA ARG A 185 1.79 -4.82 -1.77
C ARG A 185 0.47 -5.41 -2.25
N ARG A 186 0.32 -5.59 -3.57
CA ARG A 186 -0.89 -6.18 -4.14
C ARG A 186 -1.06 -7.62 -3.68
N TRP A 187 0.00 -8.43 -3.73
CA TRP A 187 -0.03 -9.82 -3.26
C TRP A 187 -0.33 -9.91 -1.74
N ILE A 188 0.26 -9.04 -0.92
CA ILE A 188 -0.07 -8.91 0.51
C ILE A 188 -1.58 -8.66 0.71
N LEU A 189 -2.16 -7.70 -0.02
CA LEU A 189 -3.60 -7.41 0.05
C LEU A 189 -4.47 -8.57 -0.46
N ASP A 190 -4.04 -9.26 -1.52
CA ASP A 190 -4.74 -10.45 -2.05
C ASP A 190 -4.71 -11.62 -1.05
N VAL A 191 -3.64 -11.75 -0.25
CA VAL A 191 -3.52 -12.71 0.85
C VAL A 191 -4.40 -12.30 2.04
N GLU A 192 -4.39 -11.03 2.46
CA GLU A 192 -5.29 -10.55 3.53
C GLU A 192 -6.77 -10.72 3.18
N TRP A 193 -7.13 -10.53 1.91
CA TRP A 193 -8.49 -10.72 1.42
C TRP A 193 -8.93 -12.20 1.45
N LYS A 194 -8.04 -13.13 1.11
CA LYS A 194 -8.33 -14.57 1.09
C LYS A 194 -8.30 -15.20 2.49
N GLU A 195 -7.28 -14.86 3.28
CA GLU A 195 -6.94 -15.58 4.52
C GLU A 195 -7.34 -14.85 5.80
N GLY A 196 -7.76 -13.59 5.70
CA GLY A 196 -7.93 -12.65 6.80
C GLY A 196 -6.69 -11.79 7.03
N ALA A 197 -6.85 -10.66 7.72
CA ALA A 197 -5.76 -9.73 8.01
C ALA A 197 -4.67 -10.36 8.90
N PHE A 198 -3.39 -10.06 8.61
CA PHE A 198 -2.23 -10.71 9.23
C PHE A 198 -2.22 -10.61 10.76
N ASP A 199 -2.63 -9.47 11.32
CA ASP A 199 -2.73 -9.23 12.76
C ASP A 199 -3.71 -10.18 13.47
N THR A 200 -4.74 -10.65 12.77
CA THR A 200 -5.73 -11.59 13.31
C THR A 200 -5.27 -13.05 13.28
N TRP A 201 -4.25 -13.41 12.49
CA TRP A 201 -3.88 -14.82 12.22
C TRP A 201 -3.60 -15.63 13.49
N ASN A 202 -2.77 -15.09 14.39
CA ASN A 202 -2.41 -15.75 15.65
C ASN A 202 -3.61 -15.89 16.60
N THR A 203 -4.39 -14.81 16.76
CA THR A 203 -5.60 -14.82 17.61
C THR A 203 -6.64 -15.82 17.08
N ARG A 204 -6.77 -15.92 15.76
CA ARG A 204 -7.66 -16.87 15.09
C ARG A 204 -7.20 -18.32 15.29
N LEU A 205 -5.90 -18.61 15.12
CA LEU A 205 -5.31 -19.92 15.41
C LEU A 205 -5.65 -20.39 16.83
N MET A 206 -5.37 -19.56 17.83
CA MET A 206 -5.57 -19.89 19.24
C MET A 206 -7.06 -20.07 19.60
N SER A 207 -7.95 -19.29 18.97
CA SER A 207 -9.40 -19.41 19.12
C SER A 207 -9.93 -20.72 18.49
N GLU A 208 -9.53 -21.03 17.25
CA GLU A 208 -9.96 -22.23 16.54
C GLU A 208 -9.40 -23.52 17.19
N TRP A 209 -8.18 -23.47 17.75
CA TRP A 209 -7.54 -24.62 18.42
C TRP A 209 -8.40 -25.19 19.56
N ALA A 210 -9.01 -24.32 20.37
CA ALA A 210 -9.83 -24.73 21.51
C ALA A 210 -11.01 -25.66 21.11
N GLY A 211 -11.53 -25.48 19.89
CA GLY A 211 -12.55 -26.36 19.29
C GLY A 211 -12.00 -27.52 18.47
N HIS A 212 -10.74 -27.46 17.99
CA HIS A 212 -10.12 -28.53 17.19
C HIS A 212 -9.46 -29.62 18.03
N ARG A 213 -8.95 -29.31 19.24
CA ARG A 213 -8.27 -30.27 20.12
C ARG A 213 -9.07 -31.52 20.53
N TYR A 214 -10.38 -31.54 20.28
CA TYR A 214 -11.29 -32.68 20.54
C TYR A 214 -11.80 -33.38 19.26
N LYS A 215 -11.38 -32.93 18.07
CA LYS A 215 -11.75 -33.54 16.79
C LYS A 215 -10.88 -34.75 16.46
N SER A 216 -11.13 -35.42 15.33
CA SER A 216 -10.28 -36.53 14.93
C SER A 216 -8.85 -36.02 14.59
N PRO A 217 -7.81 -36.86 14.76
CA PRO A 217 -6.44 -36.48 14.40
C PRO A 217 -6.29 -36.07 12.93
N ARG A 218 -7.16 -36.57 12.05
CA ARG A 218 -7.18 -36.21 10.62
C ARG A 218 -7.65 -34.76 10.43
N ASP A 219 -8.74 -34.37 11.08
CA ASP A 219 -9.29 -33.02 11.00
C ASP A 219 -8.33 -31.99 11.61
N VAL A 220 -7.70 -32.36 12.73
CA VAL A 220 -6.65 -31.55 13.38
C VAL A 220 -5.46 -31.36 12.44
N LYS A 221 -5.02 -32.43 11.77
CA LYS A 221 -3.90 -32.34 10.83
C LYS A 221 -4.25 -31.43 9.65
N GLU A 222 -5.36 -31.66 8.96
CA GLU A 222 -5.78 -30.86 7.80
C GLU A 222 -5.92 -29.36 8.15
N TRP A 223 -6.50 -29.07 9.31
CA TRP A 223 -6.58 -27.71 9.86
C TRP A 223 -5.19 -27.11 10.13
N SER A 224 -4.26 -27.88 10.74
CA SER A 224 -2.90 -27.42 11.02
C SER A 224 -2.02 -27.27 9.76
N ASP A 225 -2.25 -28.08 8.73
CA ASP A 225 -1.58 -28.00 7.43
C ASP A 225 -1.95 -26.67 6.75
N GLY A 226 -3.21 -26.22 6.86
CA GLY A 226 -3.65 -24.91 6.38
C GLY A 226 -2.94 -23.72 7.05
N TYR A 227 -2.71 -23.77 8.37
CA TYR A 227 -1.91 -22.74 9.05
C TYR A 227 -0.41 -22.84 8.74
N THR A 228 0.10 -24.05 8.49
CA THR A 228 1.48 -24.25 8.00
C THR A 228 1.66 -23.64 6.60
N GLN A 229 0.66 -23.74 5.73
CA GLN A 229 0.64 -23.05 4.43
C GLN A 229 0.70 -21.51 4.60
N LYS A 230 -0.07 -20.94 5.55
CA LYS A 230 -0.02 -19.49 5.87
C LYS A 230 1.36 -19.03 6.33
N VAL A 231 2.03 -19.82 7.17
CA VAL A 231 3.43 -19.59 7.56
C VAL A 231 4.35 -19.59 6.33
N GLY A 232 4.19 -20.56 5.42
CA GLY A 232 4.93 -20.62 4.15
C GLY A 232 4.73 -19.36 3.28
N ILE A 233 3.50 -18.93 3.08
CA ILE A 233 3.14 -17.71 2.33
C ILE A 233 3.81 -16.47 2.95
N GLY A 234 3.66 -16.30 4.28
CA GLY A 234 4.25 -15.15 4.99
C GLY A 234 5.78 -15.14 4.92
N ARG A 235 6.43 -16.30 5.05
CA ARG A 235 7.89 -16.45 4.87
C ARG A 235 8.33 -16.06 3.47
N LEU A 236 7.62 -16.50 2.42
CA LEU A 236 7.94 -16.11 1.04
C LEU A 236 7.81 -14.59 0.84
N ILE A 237 6.73 -13.98 1.32
CA ILE A 237 6.54 -12.52 1.26
C ILE A 237 7.73 -11.80 1.92
N LEU A 238 8.17 -12.24 3.10
CA LEU A 238 9.32 -11.67 3.81
C LEU A 238 10.63 -11.86 3.05
N GLN A 239 10.87 -13.02 2.44
CA GLN A 239 12.05 -13.26 1.60
C GLN A 239 12.06 -12.34 0.37
N TYR A 240 10.94 -12.18 -0.32
CA TYR A 240 10.84 -11.28 -1.46
C TYR A 240 10.98 -9.81 -1.05
N LEU A 241 10.47 -9.39 0.12
CA LEU A 241 10.72 -8.06 0.69
C LEU A 241 12.22 -7.84 0.98
N GLY A 242 12.90 -8.83 1.57
CA GLY A 242 14.35 -8.82 1.78
C GLY A 242 15.13 -8.64 0.46
N ARG A 243 14.80 -9.44 -0.57
CA ARG A 243 15.39 -9.32 -1.92
C ARG A 243 15.19 -7.94 -2.59
N VAL A 244 14.24 -7.11 -2.13
CA VAL A 244 14.12 -5.70 -2.58
C VAL A 244 15.05 -4.78 -1.78
N MET A 245 15.27 -5.03 -0.48
CA MET A 245 16.24 -4.27 0.33
C MET A 245 17.69 -4.54 -0.07
N ASP A 246 18.03 -5.80 -0.38
CA ASP A 246 19.40 -6.25 -0.66
C ASP A 246 20.01 -5.69 -1.95
N GLY A 247 19.33 -4.74 -2.62
CA GLY A 247 19.94 -4.02 -3.73
C GLY A 247 20.18 -4.86 -4.98
N GLN A 248 19.44 -5.98 -5.18
CA GLN A 248 19.34 -6.65 -6.49
C GLN A 248 18.55 -5.80 -7.53
N LEU A 249 18.76 -4.49 -7.50
CA LEU A 249 18.51 -3.50 -8.53
C LEU A 249 19.50 -3.75 -9.70
N GLN A 250 19.37 -4.91 -10.35
CA GLN A 250 20.09 -5.19 -11.59
C GLN A 250 19.64 -4.18 -12.65
N GLY A 251 20.59 -3.42 -13.20
CA GLY A 251 20.37 -2.51 -14.33
C GLY A 251 20.16 -1.04 -13.91
N GLY A 252 21.26 -0.27 -13.93
CA GLY A 252 21.25 1.17 -13.63
C GLY A 252 22.58 1.87 -13.90
N SER A 253 23.32 1.45 -14.94
CA SER A 253 24.62 2.04 -15.28
C SER A 253 24.47 3.51 -15.69
N GLY A 254 24.78 4.44 -14.77
CA GLY A 254 25.01 5.85 -15.08
C GLY A 254 23.99 6.87 -14.56
N THR A 255 22.95 6.48 -13.82
CA THR A 255 22.00 7.44 -13.22
C THR A 255 22.46 8.02 -11.88
N CYS A 256 22.17 9.30 -11.67
CA CYS A 256 22.69 10.16 -10.60
C CYS A 256 22.60 9.56 -9.18
N GLU A 257 23.77 9.31 -8.56
CA GLU A 257 23.95 8.70 -7.23
C GLU A 257 23.09 9.34 -6.12
N LEU A 258 22.95 10.67 -6.14
CA LEU A 258 22.12 11.43 -5.19
C LEU A 258 20.64 11.02 -5.21
N THR A 259 20.09 10.66 -6.39
CA THR A 259 18.70 10.20 -6.48
C THR A 259 18.50 8.78 -5.96
N LEU A 260 19.52 7.93 -6.09
CA LEU A 260 19.48 6.53 -5.62
C LEU A 260 19.35 6.47 -4.09
N GLN A 261 20.05 7.34 -3.35
CA GLN A 261 20.01 7.34 -1.88
C GLN A 261 18.61 7.68 -1.33
N GLU A 262 17.92 8.65 -1.91
CA GLU A 262 16.54 9.01 -1.52
C GLU A 262 15.55 7.87 -1.82
N GLU A 263 15.69 7.21 -2.99
CA GLU A 263 14.88 6.05 -3.34
C GLU A 263 15.12 4.86 -2.41
N CYS A 264 16.38 4.54 -2.09
CA CYS A 264 16.71 3.47 -1.13
C CYS A 264 16.09 3.73 0.25
N ARG A 265 16.10 4.97 0.73
CA ARG A 265 15.47 5.35 2.01
C ARG A 265 13.95 5.21 2.00
N ASP A 266 13.30 5.64 0.91
CA ASP A 266 11.86 5.50 0.72
C ASP A 266 11.46 4.01 0.66
N LEU A 267 12.17 3.22 -0.14
CA LEU A 267 11.98 1.76 -0.25
C LEU A 267 12.18 1.07 1.10
N SER A 268 13.23 1.39 1.86
CA SER A 268 13.48 0.76 3.17
C SER A 268 12.36 1.05 4.18
N LEU A 269 11.86 2.28 4.22
CA LEU A 269 10.74 2.65 5.11
C LEU A 269 9.46 1.88 4.72
N GLN A 270 9.17 1.82 3.43
CA GLN A 270 8.01 1.10 2.91
C GLN A 270 8.09 -0.42 3.14
N ILE A 271 9.27 -1.02 3.00
CA ILE A 271 9.48 -2.45 3.29
C ILE A 271 9.35 -2.73 4.78
N HIS A 272 9.87 -1.87 5.66
CA HIS A 272 9.70 -2.01 7.10
C HIS A 272 8.22 -1.97 7.52
N GLN A 273 7.43 -1.04 6.95
CA GLN A 273 5.99 -0.95 7.17
C GLN A 273 5.22 -2.21 6.74
N LEU A 274 5.63 -2.87 5.65
CA LEU A 274 4.98 -4.08 5.15
C LEU A 274 5.46 -5.36 5.85
N SER A 275 6.74 -5.46 6.18
CA SER A 275 7.33 -6.65 6.81
C SER A 275 6.92 -6.80 8.27
N THR A 276 6.69 -5.70 9.00
CA THR A 276 6.34 -5.73 10.43
C THR A 276 5.08 -6.57 10.73
N PRO A 277 3.90 -6.33 10.12
CA PRO A 277 2.70 -7.14 10.39
C PRO A 277 2.87 -8.60 9.93
N VAL A 278 3.46 -8.83 8.76
CA VAL A 278 3.68 -10.18 8.22
C VAL A 278 4.64 -10.99 9.11
N SER A 279 5.74 -10.39 9.57
CA SER A 279 6.71 -11.03 10.46
C SER A 279 6.12 -11.35 11.83
N SER A 280 5.27 -10.47 12.37
CA SER A 280 4.56 -10.72 13.63
C SER A 280 3.59 -11.89 13.49
N ALA A 281 2.81 -11.92 12.41
CA ALA A 281 1.87 -12.99 12.12
C ALA A 281 2.55 -14.35 11.93
N VAL A 282 3.62 -14.40 11.13
CA VAL A 282 4.43 -15.61 10.89
C VAL A 282 5.01 -16.13 12.20
N ALA A 283 5.66 -15.29 13.00
CA ALA A 283 6.24 -15.70 14.27
C ALA A 283 5.18 -16.20 15.28
N GLY A 284 4.02 -15.53 15.34
CA GLY A 284 2.90 -15.98 16.17
C GLY A 284 2.37 -17.36 15.76
N LEU A 285 2.12 -17.57 14.47
CA LEU A 285 1.68 -18.86 13.95
C LEU A 285 2.71 -19.98 14.18
N GLU A 286 4.00 -19.72 13.94
CA GLU A 286 5.07 -20.70 14.17
C GLU A 286 5.15 -21.14 15.63
N VAL A 287 5.08 -20.18 16.55
CA VAL A 287 5.06 -20.46 18.00
C VAL A 287 3.79 -21.25 18.35
N GLY A 288 2.61 -20.80 17.92
CA GLY A 288 1.34 -21.48 18.18
C GLY A 288 1.30 -22.91 17.66
N LEU A 289 1.73 -23.14 16.42
CA LEU A 289 1.84 -24.48 15.82
C LEU A 289 2.79 -25.39 16.62
N LYS A 290 3.93 -24.86 17.08
CA LYS A 290 4.87 -25.62 17.91
C LYS A 290 4.30 -25.98 19.29
N TRP A 291 3.51 -25.09 19.90
CA TRP A 291 2.84 -25.37 21.19
C TRP A 291 1.81 -26.49 21.09
N MET A 292 1.19 -26.72 19.92
CA MET A 292 0.20 -27.78 19.71
C MET A 292 0.81 -29.16 19.38
N GLN A 293 2.14 -29.23 19.25
CA GLN A 293 2.90 -30.47 19.03
C GLN A 293 3.48 -31.06 20.33
N LEU A 294 3.27 -30.39 21.47
CA LEU A 294 3.74 -30.77 22.81
C LEU A 294 2.61 -31.38 23.65
#